data_AF-A0A409VE92-F1
#
_entry.id   AF-A0A409VE92-F1
#
_cell.length_a   1.000
_cell.length_b   1.000
_cell.length_c   1.000
_cell.angle_alpha   90.00
_cell.angle_beta   90.00
_cell.angle_gamma   90.00
#
_symmetry.space_group_name_H-M   'P 1'
#
loop_
_entity.id
_entity.type
_entity.pdbx_description
1 polymer ?
#
loop_
_entity_poly.entity_id
_entity_poly.type
_entity_poly.pdbx_seq_one_letter_code
_entity_poly.pdbx_strand_id
1 'polypeptide(L)'
;MVVYAYQELLVCDDPSSVFFAPMDMCNESNDEPDHMHDRKDLFISAIHDIFCLMSLPPLAKRRLKISKGILPSPHISNLALCHPFTKQLDIVFPANDAVLGALKGVQTSYARGKISLLELYEKAAGFVVGGESRLLILSNELKSEDCWCVDYRGVLTMCVGKETYERLGFVGRRLTFKGFEDRHVIELDLNVSAHTSAQRARFKEAFKTMGLLRQDIFGSGHADWDVLYCAVDTSVSLDEFKLFRESAVMTVAGTLRRMDDVHIPSTVLSEIKAESSSKMVVDQDNNDDDDEDDAESEERRVESFFEWVGMACLGSQRLYANDRVDPYIALYEPPEQGSVGSIVHLRWTGLLPPMFIDKILNQITATHEWPNFISLTALAYTQSPVSYIPRSKLAKGTANAAAAKVPIKLPQKDGEDTWSLILESGVQSDNPDKTITGQKWCLAECIGQWDARWG
;
A
#
# COMPACT_ATOMS: atom_id res chain seq x y z
N MET A 1 -7.62 -15.04 -6.03
CA MET A 1 -6.30 -15.22 -6.70
C MET A 1 -5.83 -14.02 -7.54
N VAL A 2 -6.66 -13.01 -7.83
CA VAL A 2 -6.25 -11.83 -8.64
C VAL A 2 -5.64 -10.65 -7.88
N VAL A 3 -6.00 -10.40 -6.61
CA VAL A 3 -5.21 -9.46 -5.76
C VAL A 3 -3.72 -9.86 -5.76
N TYR A 4 -3.44 -11.12 -6.08
CA TYR A 4 -2.15 -11.76 -6.06
C TYR A 4 -1.30 -11.49 -7.32
N ALA A 5 -1.88 -11.04 -8.43
CA ALA A 5 -1.17 -10.64 -9.66
C ALA A 5 -0.90 -9.12 -9.73
N TYR A 6 -1.33 -8.36 -8.71
CA TYR A 6 -1.32 -6.90 -8.73
C TYR A 6 0.10 -6.30 -8.77
N GLN A 7 1.10 -7.02 -8.27
CA GLN A 7 2.44 -6.46 -8.03
C GLN A 7 3.48 -6.88 -9.08
N GLU A 8 3.40 -8.07 -9.68
CA GLU A 8 4.40 -8.52 -10.67
C GLU A 8 4.33 -7.72 -11.99
N LEU A 9 3.16 -7.20 -12.37
CA LEU A 9 2.99 -6.40 -13.61
C LEU A 9 3.39 -4.92 -13.45
N LEU A 10 3.59 -4.41 -12.24
CA LEU A 10 3.90 -3.00 -11.96
C LEU A 10 5.41 -2.71 -11.82
N VAL A 11 6.29 -3.69 -12.02
CA VAL A 11 7.76 -3.53 -11.89
C VAL A 11 8.42 -3.00 -13.17
N CYS A 12 7.69 -2.83 -14.28
CA CYS A 12 8.22 -2.21 -15.50
C CYS A 12 8.03 -0.68 -15.48
N ASP A 13 9.03 0.04 -14.98
CA ASP A 13 9.07 1.52 -14.94
C ASP A 13 9.52 2.19 -16.27
N ASP A 14 9.45 1.50 -17.41
CA ASP A 14 9.84 2.07 -18.71
C ASP A 14 8.93 1.62 -19.88
N PRO A 15 8.08 2.50 -20.44
CA PRO A 15 7.25 2.19 -21.59
C PRO A 15 8.01 2.24 -22.94
N SER A 16 9.34 2.37 -22.96
CA SER A 16 10.13 2.56 -24.19
C SER A 16 11.07 1.42 -24.60
N SER A 17 11.16 0.32 -23.85
CA SER A 17 12.16 -0.74 -24.09
C SER A 17 11.58 -2.12 -24.40
N VAL A 18 10.71 -2.23 -25.42
CA VAL A 18 10.48 -3.51 -26.13
C VAL A 18 10.44 -3.27 -27.63
N PHE A 19 11.61 -3.08 -28.23
CA PHE A 19 11.81 -3.28 -29.67
C PHE A 19 12.58 -4.58 -29.86
N PHE A 20 11.88 -5.64 -30.26
CA PHE A 20 12.52 -6.82 -30.85
C PHE A 20 13.10 -6.40 -32.21
N ALA A 21 14.43 -6.32 -32.30
CA ALA A 21 15.10 -6.24 -33.59
C ALA A 21 14.96 -7.58 -34.33
N PRO A 22 14.71 -7.58 -35.65
CA PRO A 22 14.64 -8.81 -36.42
C PRO A 22 16.05 -9.41 -36.58
N MET A 23 16.20 -10.70 -36.26
CA MET A 23 17.40 -11.46 -36.59
C MET A 23 17.47 -11.67 -38.12
N ASP A 24 18.51 -11.13 -38.73
CA ASP A 24 18.93 -11.46 -40.09
C ASP A 24 19.42 -12.91 -40.17
N MET A 25 18.82 -13.69 -41.08
CA MET A 25 19.30 -15.02 -41.43
C MET A 25 20.40 -14.92 -42.50
N CYS A 26 21.66 -15.06 -42.07
CA CYS A 26 22.77 -15.31 -42.98
C CYS A 26 22.85 -16.81 -43.35
N ASN A 27 22.83 -17.07 -44.66
CA ASN A 27 23.22 -18.33 -45.28
C ASN A 27 24.75 -18.50 -45.22
N GLU A 28 25.24 -19.67 -44.79
CA GLU A 28 26.57 -20.22 -45.13
C GLU A 28 26.57 -21.73 -44.77
N SER A 29 26.54 -22.59 -45.78
CA SER A 29 27.64 -23.40 -46.33
C SER A 29 28.10 -24.55 -45.42
N ASN A 30 27.84 -25.77 -45.90
CA ASN A 30 28.32 -27.04 -45.37
C ASN A 30 29.83 -27.18 -45.57
N ASP A 31 30.60 -27.40 -44.51
CA ASP A 31 31.75 -28.32 -44.52
C ASP A 31 32.21 -28.69 -43.09
N GLU A 32 32.28 -30.01 -42.88
CA GLU A 32 33.00 -30.83 -41.89
C GLU A 32 32.79 -30.75 -40.35
N PRO A 33 33.01 -31.89 -39.64
CA PRO A 33 32.43 -32.17 -38.32
C PRO A 33 33.49 -32.47 -37.24
N ASP A 34 33.61 -31.66 -36.18
CA ASP A 34 34.21 -32.14 -34.90
C ASP A 34 34.06 -31.19 -33.69
N HIS A 35 32.85 -30.66 -33.43
CA HIS A 35 32.59 -29.82 -32.23
C HIS A 35 31.28 -30.18 -31.48
N MET A 36 30.87 -31.44 -31.52
CA MET A 36 29.58 -31.87 -30.97
C MET A 36 29.59 -32.07 -29.43
N HIS A 37 30.76 -32.09 -28.77
CA HIS A 37 30.83 -32.14 -27.30
C HIS A 37 30.70 -30.75 -26.65
N ASP A 38 31.40 -29.72 -27.15
CA ASP A 38 31.32 -28.36 -26.58
C ASP A 38 29.93 -27.72 -26.66
N ARG A 39 29.16 -28.01 -27.72
CA ARG A 39 27.80 -27.46 -27.85
C ARG A 39 26.79 -28.07 -26.88
N LYS A 40 27.03 -29.29 -26.38
CA LYS A 40 26.15 -29.92 -25.39
C LYS A 40 26.33 -29.29 -24.01
N ASP A 41 27.57 -28.98 -23.64
CA ASP A 41 27.86 -28.37 -22.34
C ASP A 41 27.38 -26.91 -22.27
N LEU A 42 27.50 -26.16 -23.38
CA LEU A 42 26.90 -24.82 -23.51
C LEU A 42 25.36 -24.85 -23.46
N PHE A 43 24.72 -25.86 -24.05
CA PHE A 43 23.26 -25.99 -24.04
C PHE A 43 22.74 -26.46 -22.66
N ILE A 44 23.47 -27.35 -21.97
CA ILE A 44 23.13 -27.79 -20.61
C ILE A 44 23.36 -26.65 -19.61
N SER A 45 24.43 -25.85 -19.75
CA SER A 45 24.65 -24.66 -18.93
C SER A 45 23.54 -23.63 -19.15
N ALA A 46 23.14 -23.37 -20.39
CA ALA A 46 22.04 -22.45 -20.69
C ALA A 46 20.70 -22.95 -20.13
N ILE A 47 20.41 -24.26 -20.19
CA ILE A 47 19.21 -24.84 -19.58
C ILE A 47 19.29 -24.80 -18.05
N HIS A 48 20.45 -25.02 -17.46
CA HIS A 48 20.64 -24.93 -16.00
C HIS A 48 20.50 -23.48 -15.52
N ASP A 49 21.00 -22.49 -16.27
CA ASP A 49 20.80 -21.08 -15.99
C ASP A 49 19.32 -20.66 -16.15
N ILE A 50 18.62 -21.20 -17.16
CA ILE A 50 17.17 -21.04 -17.30
C ILE A 50 16.41 -21.72 -16.15
N PHE A 51 16.81 -22.91 -15.71
CA PHE A 51 16.18 -23.61 -14.57
C PHE A 51 16.46 -22.93 -13.23
N CYS A 52 17.66 -22.34 -13.06
CA CYS A 52 17.99 -21.48 -11.92
C CYS A 52 17.21 -20.16 -11.97
N LEU A 53 16.97 -19.60 -13.15
CA LEU A 53 16.07 -18.45 -13.37
C LEU A 53 14.59 -18.78 -13.10
N MET A 54 14.19 -20.05 -13.24
CA MET A 54 12.82 -20.52 -13.01
C MET A 54 12.57 -21.04 -11.58
N SER A 55 13.54 -20.98 -10.68
CA SER A 55 13.31 -21.18 -9.25
C SER A 55 12.61 -19.94 -8.69
N LEU A 56 11.33 -19.78 -9.02
CA LEU A 56 10.49 -18.72 -8.47
C LEU A 56 10.59 -18.81 -6.94
N PRO A 57 10.96 -17.71 -6.25
CA PRO A 57 11.02 -17.72 -4.81
C PRO A 57 9.66 -18.17 -4.26
N PRO A 58 9.63 -18.93 -3.16
CA PRO A 58 8.37 -19.36 -2.57
C PRO A 58 7.51 -18.13 -2.29
N LEU A 59 6.24 -18.18 -2.73
CA LEU A 59 5.29 -17.09 -2.51
C LEU A 59 5.27 -16.73 -1.03
N ALA A 60 5.57 -15.47 -0.73
CA ALA A 60 5.54 -14.97 0.64
C ALA A 60 4.14 -15.20 1.22
N LYS A 61 4.07 -15.65 2.48
CA LYS A 61 2.78 -15.80 3.14
C LYS A 61 2.12 -14.43 3.29
N ARG A 62 0.81 -14.40 3.16
CA ARG A 62 -0.02 -13.20 3.24
C ARG A 62 -1.06 -13.41 4.32
N ARG A 63 -1.47 -12.32 4.95
CA ARG A 63 -2.60 -12.35 5.88
C ARG A 63 -3.63 -11.36 5.38
N LEU A 64 -4.87 -11.82 5.36
CA LEU A 64 -6.05 -11.02 5.03
C LEU A 64 -6.87 -10.82 6.30
N LYS A 65 -7.37 -9.61 6.50
CA LYS A 65 -8.37 -9.32 7.53
C LYS A 65 -9.50 -8.56 6.88
N ILE A 66 -10.72 -9.09 7.03
CA ILE A 66 -11.94 -8.44 6.56
C ILE A 66 -12.65 -7.85 7.77
N SER A 67 -13.15 -6.63 7.62
CA SER A 67 -14.00 -5.96 8.61
C SER A 67 -15.17 -5.29 7.91
N LYS A 68 -16.31 -5.19 8.59
CA LYS A 68 -17.56 -4.71 8.01
C LYS A 68 -18.23 -3.72 8.97
N GLY A 69 -19.10 -2.86 8.45
CA GLY A 69 -19.91 -1.97 9.30
C GLY A 69 -20.79 -0.99 8.53
N ILE A 70 -21.28 0.03 9.24
CA ILE A 70 -22.16 1.09 8.72
C ILE A 70 -21.50 2.45 8.94
N LEU A 71 -21.73 3.41 8.05
CA LEU A 71 -21.28 4.81 8.18
C LEU A 71 -22.28 5.66 8.98
N PRO A 72 -21.82 6.68 9.73
CA PRO A 72 -20.41 7.05 9.92
C PRO A 72 -19.69 6.05 10.85
N SER A 73 -18.44 5.73 10.52
CA SER A 73 -17.62 4.81 11.30
C SER A 73 -16.27 5.44 11.63
N PRO A 74 -15.81 5.41 12.90
CA PRO A 74 -14.45 5.81 13.24
C PRO A 74 -13.41 4.90 12.60
N HIS A 75 -13.83 3.71 12.14
CA HIS A 75 -13.01 2.82 11.34
C HIS A 75 -12.70 3.43 9.96
N ILE A 76 -13.67 4.08 9.34
CA ILE A 76 -13.47 4.67 8.01
C ILE A 76 -12.90 6.10 8.13
N SER A 77 -13.36 6.90 9.08
CA SER A 77 -12.95 8.31 9.23
C SER A 77 -11.46 8.52 9.54
N ASN A 78 -10.79 7.49 10.07
CA ASN A 78 -9.37 7.52 10.43
C ASN A 78 -8.51 6.64 9.52
N LEU A 79 -9.11 6.03 8.48
CA LEU A 79 -8.44 5.02 7.67
C LEU A 79 -7.19 5.58 6.99
N ALA A 80 -7.27 6.76 6.35
CA ALA A 80 -6.10 7.32 5.69
C ALA A 80 -4.97 7.67 6.67
N LEU A 81 -5.29 8.23 7.84
CA LEU A 81 -4.31 8.54 8.87
C LEU A 81 -3.63 7.29 9.44
N CYS A 82 -4.32 6.15 9.46
CA CYS A 82 -3.71 4.88 9.82
C CYS A 82 -2.67 4.42 8.79
N HIS A 83 -2.71 4.87 7.53
CA HIS A 83 -1.83 4.46 6.44
C HIS A 83 -1.04 5.65 5.87
N PRO A 84 -0.02 6.16 6.60
CA PRO A 84 0.63 7.43 6.29
C PRO A 84 1.34 7.48 4.94
N PHE A 85 1.84 6.36 4.42
CA PHE A 85 2.66 6.32 3.20
C PHE A 85 1.96 5.53 2.10
N THR A 86 1.01 6.18 1.41
CA THR A 86 0.29 5.57 0.29
C THR A 86 0.98 5.89 -1.05
N LYS A 87 1.27 4.86 -1.85
CA LYS A 87 1.88 4.93 -3.19
C LYS A 87 0.86 5.07 -4.31
N GLN A 88 -0.26 4.38 -4.17
CA GLN A 88 -1.29 4.35 -5.19
C GLN A 88 -2.66 4.29 -4.54
N LEU A 89 -3.61 4.98 -5.15
CA LEU A 89 -5.02 4.89 -4.82
C LEU A 89 -5.80 4.63 -6.12
N ASP A 90 -6.55 3.55 -6.14
CA ASP A 90 -7.46 3.16 -7.20
C ASP A 90 -8.89 3.28 -6.71
N ILE A 91 -9.77 3.80 -7.55
CA ILE A 91 -11.20 3.88 -7.29
C ILE A 91 -11.92 3.26 -8.47
N VAL A 92 -12.73 2.24 -8.20
CA VAL A 92 -13.54 1.55 -9.21
C VAL A 92 -15.00 1.61 -8.83
N PHE A 93 -15.84 2.01 -9.77
CA PHE A 93 -17.28 2.07 -9.57
C PHE A 93 -18.04 1.88 -10.89
N PRO A 94 -19.28 1.35 -10.88
CA PRO A 94 -20.17 1.41 -12.02
C PRO A 94 -20.32 2.85 -12.51
N ALA A 95 -20.30 3.07 -13.83
CA ALA A 95 -20.25 4.40 -14.42
C ALA A 95 -21.36 5.31 -13.87
N ASN A 96 -20.96 6.39 -13.20
CA ASN A 96 -21.84 7.35 -12.55
C ASN A 96 -21.23 8.76 -12.68
N ASP A 97 -21.96 9.67 -13.33
CA ASP A 97 -21.47 11.02 -13.63
C ASP A 97 -21.35 11.91 -12.40
N ALA A 98 -22.17 11.70 -11.36
CA ALA A 98 -22.11 12.47 -10.12
C ALA A 98 -20.81 12.18 -9.35
N VAL A 99 -20.48 10.91 -9.14
CA VAL A 99 -19.24 10.46 -8.50
C VAL A 99 -18.03 10.85 -9.35
N LEU A 100 -18.08 10.63 -10.66
CA LEU A 100 -17.00 11.04 -11.57
C LEU A 100 -16.80 12.55 -11.52
N GLY A 101 -17.89 13.34 -11.55
CA GLY A 101 -17.85 14.80 -11.45
C GLY A 101 -17.23 15.30 -10.15
N ALA A 102 -17.54 14.65 -9.02
CA ALA A 102 -16.99 14.99 -7.71
C ALA A 102 -15.48 14.73 -7.60
N LEU A 103 -14.98 13.69 -8.29
CA LEU A 103 -13.58 13.27 -8.25
C LEU A 103 -12.73 13.85 -9.39
N LYS A 104 -13.37 14.35 -10.46
CA LYS A 104 -12.68 14.88 -11.63
C LYS A 104 -11.87 16.12 -11.26
N GLY A 105 -10.61 16.14 -11.68
CA GLY A 105 -9.70 17.27 -11.43
C GLY A 105 -9.13 17.32 -10.01
N VAL A 106 -9.43 16.33 -9.15
CA VAL A 106 -8.77 16.19 -7.85
C VAL A 106 -7.31 15.82 -8.07
N GLN A 107 -6.41 16.63 -7.51
CA GLN A 107 -4.97 16.50 -7.66
C GLN A 107 -4.28 16.70 -6.30
N THR A 108 -3.05 16.21 -6.21
CA THR A 108 -2.13 16.48 -5.11
C THR A 108 -0.70 16.62 -5.65
N SER A 109 0.27 16.84 -4.78
CA SER A 109 1.67 16.93 -5.17
C SER A 109 2.56 16.33 -4.10
N TYR A 110 3.66 15.72 -4.55
CA TYR A 110 4.79 15.35 -3.71
C TYR A 110 6.06 15.90 -4.37
N ALA A 111 7.20 15.78 -3.71
CA ALA A 111 8.47 16.15 -4.27
C ALA A 111 9.52 15.07 -4.04
N ARG A 112 10.52 15.08 -4.91
CA ARG A 112 11.79 14.37 -4.74
C ARG A 112 12.85 15.36 -4.29
N GLY A 113 13.84 14.90 -3.55
CA GLY A 113 14.99 15.73 -3.19
C GLY A 113 16.06 14.93 -2.48
N LYS A 114 17.06 15.64 -1.97
CA LYS A 114 18.18 15.08 -1.21
C LYS A 114 18.35 15.77 0.12
N ILE A 115 18.64 14.98 1.16
CA ILE A 115 18.94 15.49 2.50
C ILE A 115 19.79 14.53 3.33
N SER A 116 20.66 15.06 4.18
CA SER A 116 21.34 14.26 5.21
C SER A 116 20.46 14.15 6.47
N LEU A 117 20.55 13.05 7.21
CA LEU A 117 19.78 12.90 8.47
C LEU A 117 20.16 13.96 9.53
N LEU A 118 21.40 14.45 9.51
CA LEU A 118 21.83 15.54 10.39
C LEU A 118 21.09 16.83 10.04
N GLU A 119 21.07 17.21 8.77
CA GLU A 119 20.37 18.41 8.30
C GLU A 119 18.86 18.32 8.56
N LEU A 120 18.26 17.14 8.32
CA LEU A 120 16.85 16.85 8.63
C LEU A 120 16.56 17.09 10.11
N TYR A 121 17.38 16.53 10.99
CA TYR A 121 17.22 16.67 12.44
C TYR A 121 17.39 18.11 12.91
N GLU A 122 18.38 18.84 12.40
CA GLU A 122 18.63 20.22 12.79
C GLU A 122 17.52 21.18 12.34
N LYS A 123 16.91 20.90 11.19
CA LYS A 123 15.81 21.70 10.62
C LYS A 123 14.42 21.19 11.04
N ALA A 124 14.34 20.16 11.87
CA ALA A 124 13.08 19.55 12.33
C ALA A 124 12.07 20.57 12.87
N ALA A 125 12.53 21.55 13.66
CA ALA A 125 11.68 22.58 14.24
C ALA A 125 10.94 23.45 13.19
N GLY A 126 11.41 23.48 11.93
CA GLY A 126 10.76 24.21 10.84
C GLY A 126 9.53 23.50 10.26
N PHE A 127 9.42 22.18 10.45
CA PHE A 127 8.30 21.38 9.93
C PHE A 127 7.58 20.54 10.99
N VAL A 128 8.14 20.40 12.19
CA VAL A 128 7.49 19.77 13.35
C VAL A 128 7.01 20.86 14.30
N VAL A 129 5.69 21.06 14.39
CA VAL A 129 5.05 22.11 15.19
C VAL A 129 4.06 21.47 16.15
N GLY A 130 4.16 21.77 17.44
CA GLY A 130 3.26 21.19 18.45
C GLY A 130 3.36 19.67 18.60
N GLY A 131 4.48 19.08 18.18
CA GLY A 131 4.68 17.63 18.17
C GLY A 131 4.09 16.92 16.95
N GLU A 132 3.59 17.63 15.95
CA GLU A 132 3.08 17.07 14.70
C GLU A 132 3.94 17.54 13.52
N SER A 133 4.23 16.64 12.60
CA SER A 133 4.95 16.97 11.37
C SER A 133 3.98 17.51 10.34
N ARG A 134 4.34 18.63 9.71
CA ARG A 134 3.67 19.16 8.51
C ARG A 134 4.08 18.43 7.25
N LEU A 135 5.13 17.60 7.31
CA LEU A 135 5.67 16.83 6.20
C LEU A 135 5.62 15.33 6.46
N LEU A 136 5.34 14.55 5.42
CA LEU A 136 5.69 13.15 5.35
C LEU A 136 6.96 13.01 4.53
N ILE A 137 7.91 12.19 5.01
CA ILE A 137 9.21 12.01 4.36
C ILE A 137 9.54 10.53 4.36
N LEU A 138 10.07 10.02 3.25
CA LEU A 138 10.41 8.62 3.04
C LEU A 138 11.76 8.57 2.31
N SER A 139 12.69 7.74 2.79
CA SER A 139 13.93 7.45 2.08
C SER A 139 13.62 6.64 0.81
N ASN A 140 14.09 7.08 -0.34
CA ASN A 140 13.90 6.43 -1.63
C ASN A 140 15.26 6.04 -2.23
N GLU A 141 16.05 5.30 -1.45
CA GLU A 141 17.38 4.83 -1.81
C GLU A 141 17.31 3.38 -2.29
N LEU A 142 17.87 3.09 -3.47
CA LEU A 142 17.89 1.73 -4.03
C LEU A 142 19.18 0.97 -3.69
N LYS A 143 20.23 1.68 -3.29
CA LYS A 143 21.57 1.09 -3.06
C LYS A 143 21.79 0.63 -1.63
N SER A 144 20.94 1.07 -0.71
CA SER A 144 21.08 0.79 0.71
C SER A 144 19.90 -0.04 1.18
N GLU A 145 20.19 -1.01 2.03
CA GLU A 145 19.14 -1.74 2.72
C GLU A 145 18.60 -0.98 3.94
N ASP A 146 19.32 0.04 4.42
CA ASP A 146 18.88 0.92 5.48
C ASP A 146 17.83 1.88 4.90
N CYS A 147 16.74 2.09 5.62
CA CYS A 147 15.66 2.98 5.20
C CYS A 147 15.06 3.71 6.40
N TRP A 148 14.40 4.83 6.14
CA TRP A 148 13.81 5.67 7.15
C TRP A 148 12.60 6.44 6.63
N CYS A 149 11.74 6.86 7.56
CA CYS A 149 10.61 7.72 7.25
C CYS A 149 10.32 8.70 8.41
N VAL A 150 9.68 9.82 8.09
CA VAL A 150 9.07 10.74 9.06
C VAL A 150 7.58 10.77 8.81
N ASP A 151 6.80 10.39 9.82
CA ASP A 151 5.33 10.41 9.74
C ASP A 151 4.73 11.69 10.34
N TYR A 152 3.41 11.88 10.18
CA TYR A 152 2.70 13.08 10.62
C TYR A 152 2.75 13.33 12.13
N ARG A 153 3.20 12.35 12.94
CA ARG A 153 3.38 12.51 14.39
C ARG A 153 4.75 13.10 14.75
N GLY A 154 5.55 13.50 13.76
CA GLY A 154 6.89 14.02 14.01
C GLY A 154 7.89 12.97 14.47
N VAL A 155 7.64 11.68 14.19
CA VAL A 155 8.54 10.59 14.56
C VAL A 155 9.36 10.18 13.35
N LEU A 156 10.69 10.22 13.49
CA LEU A 156 11.64 9.60 12.57
C LEU A 156 11.79 8.12 12.95
N THR A 157 11.36 7.24 12.05
CA THR A 157 11.54 5.79 12.20
C THR A 157 12.58 5.31 11.20
N MET A 158 13.59 4.59 11.68
CA MET A 158 14.65 4.02 10.86
C MET A 158 14.65 2.50 10.99
N CYS A 159 14.76 1.77 9.87
CA CYS A 159 15.07 0.35 9.86
C CYS A 159 16.49 0.19 9.31
N VAL A 160 17.40 -0.31 10.14
CA VAL A 160 18.83 -0.37 9.82
C VAL A 160 19.43 -1.75 10.09
N GLY A 161 20.52 -2.08 9.39
CA GLY A 161 21.34 -3.26 9.66
C GLY A 161 22.06 -3.19 11.00
N LYS A 162 22.55 -4.35 11.47
CA LYS A 162 23.22 -4.51 12.76
C LYS A 162 24.42 -3.56 12.92
N GLU A 163 25.26 -3.47 11.89
CA GLU A 163 26.45 -2.62 11.93
C GLU A 163 26.10 -1.14 12.09
N THR A 164 25.15 -0.64 11.28
CA THR A 164 24.65 0.73 11.41
C THR A 164 24.05 0.96 12.80
N TYR A 165 23.23 0.03 13.30
CA TYR A 165 22.62 0.12 14.62
C TYR A 165 23.66 0.26 15.75
N GLU A 166 24.67 -0.62 15.78
CA GLU A 166 25.71 -0.62 16.80
C GLU A 166 26.56 0.66 16.76
N ARG A 167 26.87 1.17 15.56
CA ARG A 167 27.62 2.42 15.38
C ARG A 167 26.83 3.67 15.76
N LEU A 168 25.52 3.71 15.47
CA LEU A 168 24.64 4.81 15.91
C LEU A 168 24.49 4.82 17.44
N GLY A 169 24.49 3.64 18.06
CA GLY A 169 24.34 3.48 19.49
C GLY A 169 22.99 3.97 20.01
N PHE A 170 21.93 3.96 19.18
CA PHE A 170 20.58 4.31 19.64
C PHE A 170 19.89 3.12 20.31
N VAL A 171 18.88 3.42 21.13
CA VAL A 171 17.98 2.38 21.66
C VAL A 171 16.94 2.06 20.60
N GLY A 172 16.95 0.84 20.10
CA GLY A 172 15.98 0.35 19.13
C GLY A 172 15.39 -1.00 19.51
N ARG A 173 14.56 -1.54 18.62
CA ARG A 173 13.94 -2.86 18.71
C ARG A 173 14.52 -3.75 17.62
N ARG A 174 15.02 -4.92 17.98
CA ARG A 174 15.42 -5.95 17.02
C ARG A 174 14.20 -6.49 16.28
N LEU A 175 14.30 -6.73 14.97
CA LEU A 175 13.24 -7.45 14.25
C LEU A 175 13.15 -8.89 14.77
N THR A 176 11.93 -9.39 14.93
CA THR A 176 11.65 -10.75 15.44
C THR A 176 11.33 -11.73 14.31
N PHE A 177 11.49 -11.32 13.06
CA PHE A 177 11.22 -12.12 11.88
C PHE A 177 12.40 -13.06 11.59
N LYS A 178 12.11 -14.32 11.31
CA LYS A 178 13.12 -15.35 11.04
C LYS A 178 13.97 -14.96 9.83
N GLY A 179 15.29 -14.93 9.99
CA GLY A 179 16.24 -14.59 8.92
C GLY A 179 16.49 -13.09 8.74
N PHE A 180 15.86 -12.23 9.54
CA PHE A 180 16.03 -10.77 9.51
C PHE A 180 16.35 -10.21 10.89
N GLU A 181 16.83 -11.06 11.80
CA GLU A 181 17.09 -10.67 13.19
C GLU A 181 18.31 -9.73 13.30
N ASP A 182 19.09 -9.54 12.25
CA ASP A 182 20.17 -8.55 12.19
C ASP A 182 19.64 -7.12 11.97
N ARG A 183 18.38 -6.95 11.60
CA ARG A 183 17.74 -5.65 11.42
C ARG A 183 17.17 -5.09 12.72
N HIS A 184 17.24 -3.77 12.84
CA HIS A 184 16.80 -3.02 14.01
C HIS A 184 15.94 -1.83 13.60
N VAL A 185 14.87 -1.58 14.36
CA VAL A 185 13.99 -0.42 14.21
C VAL A 185 14.28 0.58 15.32
N ILE A 186 14.62 1.81 14.94
CA ILE A 186 14.84 2.93 15.85
C ILE A 186 13.72 3.95 15.63
N GLU A 187 13.11 4.42 16.71
CA GLU A 187 12.10 5.49 16.69
C GLU A 187 12.64 6.69 17.46
N LEU A 188 12.62 7.86 16.83
CA LEU A 188 13.10 9.11 17.39
C LEU A 188 12.04 10.21 17.22
N ASP A 189 11.60 10.79 18.32
CA ASP A 189 10.76 11.99 18.29
C ASP A 189 11.59 13.19 17.78
N LEU A 190 11.15 13.85 16.70
CA LEU A 190 11.83 15.01 16.14
C LEU A 190 11.48 16.31 16.87
N ASN A 191 10.53 16.29 17.81
CA ASN A 191 10.24 17.43 18.65
C ASN A 191 11.43 17.70 19.59
N VAL A 192 12.14 18.80 19.32
CA VAL A 192 13.34 19.22 20.06
C VAL A 192 13.07 19.38 21.57
N SER A 193 11.84 19.74 21.96
CA SER A 193 11.46 19.90 23.38
C SER A 193 11.32 18.58 24.13
N ALA A 194 11.21 17.45 23.43
CA ALA A 194 11.09 16.13 24.05
C ALA A 194 12.43 15.59 24.59
N HIS A 195 13.56 16.25 24.25
CA HIS A 195 14.90 15.74 24.52
C HIS A 195 15.74 16.69 25.37
N THR A 196 16.61 16.13 26.20
CA THR A 196 17.65 16.88 26.93
C THR A 196 18.76 17.36 25.98
N SER A 197 19.53 18.38 26.39
CA SER A 197 20.68 18.87 25.61
C SER A 197 21.71 17.77 25.31
N ALA A 198 21.96 16.87 26.27
CA ALA A 198 22.87 15.74 26.11
C ALA A 198 22.36 14.73 25.07
N GLN A 199 21.05 14.41 25.09
CA GLN A 199 20.44 13.56 24.07
C GLN A 199 20.53 14.19 22.68
N ARG A 200 20.23 15.49 22.56
CA ARG A 200 20.36 16.21 21.28
C ARG A 200 21.78 16.19 20.72
N ALA A 201 22.79 16.38 21.57
CA ALA A 201 24.19 16.28 21.16
C ALA A 201 24.55 14.87 20.66
N ARG A 202 24.07 13.83 21.35
CA ARG A 202 24.24 12.43 20.93
C ARG A 202 23.58 12.14 19.58
N PHE A 203 22.36 12.64 19.36
CA PHE A 203 21.66 12.46 18.07
C PHE A 203 22.44 13.10 16.92
N LYS A 204 22.93 14.33 17.11
CA LYS A 204 23.76 15.01 16.10
C LYS A 204 25.02 14.23 15.75
N GLU A 205 25.76 13.74 16.76
CA GLU A 205 27.00 13.00 16.52
C GLU A 205 26.73 11.64 15.83
N ALA A 206 25.64 10.97 16.19
CA ALA A 206 25.24 9.72 15.54
C ALA A 206 24.83 9.94 14.07
N PHE A 207 24.05 10.98 13.77
CA PHE A 207 23.69 11.29 12.37
C PHE A 207 24.90 11.74 11.54
N LYS A 208 25.85 12.45 12.15
CA LYS A 208 27.14 12.76 11.53
C LYS A 208 27.93 11.49 11.22
N THR A 209 28.02 10.57 12.18
CA THR A 209 28.64 9.25 11.99
C THR A 209 27.98 8.51 10.83
N MET A 210 26.65 8.49 10.75
CA MET A 210 25.93 7.84 9.66
C MET A 210 26.25 8.43 8.29
N GLY A 211 26.35 9.76 8.20
CA GLY A 211 26.77 10.43 6.97
C GLY A 211 28.17 10.02 6.52
N LEU A 212 29.11 9.86 7.47
CA LEU A 212 30.47 9.37 7.18
C LEU A 212 30.47 7.92 6.72
N LEU A 213 29.68 7.05 7.37
CA LEU A 213 29.55 5.63 6.96
C LEU A 213 29.02 5.50 5.54
N ARG A 214 28.00 6.29 5.19
CA ARG A 214 27.47 6.29 3.83
C ARG A 214 28.50 6.76 2.81
N GLN A 215 29.33 7.75 3.14
CA GLN A 215 30.41 8.17 2.26
C GLN A 215 31.49 7.09 2.09
N ASP A 216 31.79 6.33 3.14
CA ASP A 216 32.74 5.22 3.10
C ASP A 216 32.24 4.07 2.21
N ILE A 217 30.95 3.70 2.36
CA ILE A 217 30.34 2.58 1.63
C ILE A 217 30.04 2.93 0.16
N PHE A 218 29.46 4.11 -0.09
CA PHE A 218 28.95 4.48 -1.41
C PHE A 218 29.85 5.48 -2.17
N GLY A 219 30.88 6.02 -1.51
CA GLY A 219 31.81 6.99 -2.08
C GLY A 219 31.50 8.44 -1.70
N SER A 220 32.42 9.34 -2.07
CA SER A 220 32.31 10.77 -1.78
C SER A 220 31.04 11.37 -2.38
N GLY A 221 30.28 12.13 -1.58
CA GLY A 221 29.03 12.77 -2.00
C GLY A 221 27.75 12.00 -1.66
N HIS A 222 27.85 10.77 -1.14
CA HIS A 222 26.69 9.94 -0.78
C HIS A 222 26.22 10.06 0.68
N ALA A 223 26.62 11.14 1.38
CA ALA A 223 26.08 11.41 2.72
C ALA A 223 24.58 11.71 2.71
N ASP A 224 24.05 12.17 1.58
CA ASP A 224 22.64 12.47 1.44
C ASP A 224 21.83 11.24 1.06
N TRP A 225 20.57 11.29 1.43
CA TRP A 225 19.54 10.34 1.06
C TRP A 225 18.71 10.93 -0.06
N ASP A 226 18.46 10.13 -1.10
CA ASP A 226 17.34 10.39 -1.99
C ASP A 226 16.04 10.19 -1.20
N VAL A 227 15.13 11.16 -1.26
CA VAL A 227 13.88 11.14 -0.49
C VAL A 227 12.67 11.51 -1.34
N LEU A 228 11.53 10.98 -0.93
CA LEU A 228 10.21 11.42 -1.34
C LEU A 228 9.55 12.14 -0.17
N TYR A 229 8.90 13.27 -0.42
CA TYR A 229 8.19 13.99 0.62
C TYR A 229 6.94 14.71 0.10
N CYS A 230 5.95 14.88 0.97
CA CYS A 230 4.75 15.66 0.69
C CYS A 230 4.28 16.41 1.94
N ALA A 231 3.47 17.45 1.76
CA ALA A 231 2.80 18.09 2.88
C ALA A 231 1.68 17.19 3.39
N VAL A 232 1.55 17.06 4.71
CA VAL A 232 0.44 16.32 5.33
C VAL A 232 -0.89 16.97 4.95
N ASP A 233 -0.95 18.29 5.06
CA ASP A 233 -2.09 19.10 4.63
C ASP A 233 -1.88 19.56 3.17
N THR A 234 -2.80 19.16 2.29
CA THR A 234 -2.77 19.49 0.86
C THR A 234 -2.91 20.99 0.56
N SER A 235 -3.30 21.81 1.54
CA SER A 235 -3.36 23.28 1.39
C SER A 235 -2.01 23.98 1.56
N VAL A 236 -1.02 23.28 2.14
CA VAL A 236 0.32 23.83 2.41
C VAL A 236 1.22 23.64 1.18
N SER A 237 1.90 24.71 0.76
CA SER A 237 2.84 24.61 -0.36
C SER A 237 4.16 23.97 0.06
N LEU A 238 4.71 23.10 -0.79
CA LEU A 238 6.03 22.51 -0.57
C LEU A 238 7.16 23.54 -0.63
N ASP A 239 6.96 24.67 -1.32
CA ASP A 239 7.94 25.75 -1.43
C ASP A 239 8.20 26.46 -0.10
N GLU A 240 7.30 26.32 0.88
CA GLU A 240 7.49 26.80 2.25
C GLU A 240 8.69 26.10 2.92
N PHE A 241 9.03 24.88 2.49
CA PHE A 241 10.06 24.05 3.10
C PHE A 241 11.36 24.07 2.30
N LYS A 242 12.24 25.03 2.58
CA LYS A 242 13.61 25.09 2.04
C LYS A 242 14.56 24.11 2.74
N LEU A 243 14.13 22.86 2.81
CA LEU A 243 14.77 21.79 3.56
C LEU A 243 15.65 20.92 2.67
N PHE A 244 15.18 20.60 1.46
CA PHE A 244 15.79 19.60 0.58
C PHE A 244 16.60 20.24 -0.53
N ARG A 245 17.72 19.59 -0.88
CA ARG A 245 18.52 19.90 -2.06
C ARG A 245 17.94 19.20 -3.28
N GLU A 246 18.21 19.75 -4.47
CA GLU A 246 17.78 19.17 -5.75
C GLU A 246 16.27 18.84 -5.77
N SER A 247 15.47 19.70 -5.14
CA SER A 247 14.04 19.49 -5.00
C SER A 247 13.33 19.59 -6.35
N ALA A 248 12.47 18.62 -6.65
CA ALA A 248 11.61 18.61 -7.81
C ALA A 248 10.18 18.21 -7.41
N VAL A 249 9.23 19.12 -7.58
CA VAL A 249 7.81 18.89 -7.30
C VAL A 249 7.15 18.13 -8.44
N MET A 250 6.40 17.08 -8.09
CA MET A 250 5.65 16.19 -8.97
C MET A 250 4.15 16.36 -8.69
N THR A 251 3.40 16.81 -9.68
CA THR A 251 1.93 16.85 -9.62
C THR A 251 1.36 15.45 -9.88
N VAL A 252 0.43 15.02 -9.03
CA VAL A 252 -0.29 13.76 -9.16
C VAL A 252 -1.73 14.06 -9.54
N ALA A 253 -2.08 13.73 -10.77
CA ALA A 253 -3.44 13.83 -11.29
C ALA A 253 -4.06 12.44 -11.49
N GLY A 254 -5.38 12.36 -11.34
CA GLY A 254 -6.12 11.13 -11.53
C GLY A 254 -6.12 10.72 -13.01
N THR A 255 -5.64 9.52 -13.29
CA THR A 255 -5.77 8.87 -14.59
C THR A 255 -7.14 8.19 -14.66
N LEU A 256 -7.88 8.45 -15.73
CA LEU A 256 -9.23 7.93 -15.95
C LEU A 256 -9.20 6.83 -17.02
N ARG A 257 -9.75 5.67 -16.68
CA ARG A 257 -10.03 4.58 -17.61
C ARG A 257 -11.51 4.23 -17.52
N ARG A 258 -12.17 4.12 -18.66
CA ARG A 258 -13.53 3.59 -18.79
C ARG A 258 -13.44 2.21 -19.42
N MET A 259 -14.20 1.25 -18.89
CA MET A 259 -14.35 -0.08 -19.47
C MET A 259 -15.84 -0.32 -19.67
N ASP A 260 -16.24 -0.65 -20.89
CA ASP A 260 -17.62 -0.92 -21.27
C ASP A 260 -17.82 -2.44 -21.46
N ASP A 261 -19.07 -2.90 -21.45
CA ASP A 261 -19.43 -4.31 -21.60
C ASP A 261 -18.74 -5.24 -20.58
N VAL A 262 -18.61 -4.79 -19.34
CA VAL A 262 -17.99 -5.51 -18.22
C VAL A 262 -19.05 -6.17 -17.35
N HIS A 263 -18.80 -7.39 -16.87
CA HIS A 263 -19.57 -8.00 -15.78
C HIS A 263 -19.33 -7.22 -14.48
N ILE A 264 -20.39 -6.64 -13.93
CA ILE A 264 -20.41 -5.86 -12.69
C ILE A 264 -21.15 -6.66 -11.61
N PRO A 265 -20.49 -7.01 -10.49
CA PRO A 265 -21.13 -7.71 -9.38
C PRO A 265 -22.31 -6.93 -8.81
N SER A 266 -23.36 -7.64 -8.39
CA SER A 266 -24.41 -7.05 -7.55
C SER A 266 -23.87 -6.77 -6.14
N THR A 267 -24.58 -5.91 -5.39
CA THR A 267 -24.24 -5.57 -4.01
C THR A 267 -24.18 -6.81 -3.13
N VAL A 268 -23.13 -6.92 -2.31
CA VAL A 268 -22.84 -8.06 -1.44
C VAL A 268 -23.11 -7.75 0.05
N LEU A 269 -23.21 -6.47 0.45
CA LEU A 269 -23.37 -6.11 1.87
C LEU A 269 -24.84 -6.03 2.32
N SER A 270 -25.82 -6.29 1.44
CA SER A 270 -27.25 -6.19 1.74
C SER A 270 -27.72 -7.08 2.89
N GLU A 271 -27.04 -8.18 3.20
CA GLU A 271 -27.46 -9.20 4.18
C GLU A 271 -26.82 -9.07 5.57
N ILE A 272 -25.89 -8.12 5.77
CA ILE A 272 -25.21 -7.94 7.06
C ILE A 272 -26.22 -7.61 8.17
N LYS A 273 -26.55 -8.60 8.99
CA LYS A 273 -27.15 -8.40 10.31
C LYS A 273 -26.09 -7.70 11.16
N ALA A 274 -26.35 -6.47 11.61
CA ALA A 274 -25.44 -5.74 12.48
C ALA A 274 -25.10 -6.63 13.69
N GLU A 275 -23.82 -6.96 13.88
CA GLU A 275 -23.36 -7.90 14.90
C GLU A 275 -23.90 -7.50 16.29
N SER A 276 -24.81 -8.32 16.81
CA SER A 276 -25.04 -8.43 18.25
C SER A 276 -23.77 -9.02 18.85
N SER A 277 -23.04 -8.19 19.58
CA SER A 277 -21.97 -8.62 20.47
C SER A 277 -22.54 -9.46 21.62
N SER A 278 -22.94 -10.69 21.37
CA SER A 278 -23.26 -11.67 22.40
C SER A 278 -22.00 -12.47 22.72
N LYS A 279 -21.41 -12.15 23.88
CA LYS A 279 -20.52 -13.06 24.61
C LYS A 279 -21.14 -14.46 24.59
N MET A 280 -20.35 -15.45 24.18
CA MET A 280 -20.60 -16.87 24.44
C MET A 280 -20.98 -17.06 25.92
N VAL A 281 -22.27 -17.16 26.21
CA VAL A 281 -22.76 -17.94 27.34
C VAL A 281 -23.18 -19.25 26.70
N VAL A 282 -22.45 -20.30 27.04
CA VAL A 282 -22.70 -21.67 26.60
C VAL A 282 -23.98 -22.13 27.27
N ASP A 283 -25.10 -22.03 26.56
CA ASP A 283 -26.25 -22.90 26.79
C ASP A 283 -26.34 -23.83 25.58
N GLN A 284 -25.88 -25.06 25.80
CA GLN A 284 -26.07 -26.19 24.90
C GLN A 284 -27.58 -26.49 24.86
N ASP A 285 -28.22 -26.30 23.71
CA ASP A 285 -29.11 -27.31 23.12
C ASP A 285 -29.84 -26.78 21.87
N ASN A 286 -29.53 -27.43 20.74
CA ASN A 286 -30.33 -27.64 19.52
C ASN A 286 -30.25 -26.62 18.36
N ASN A 287 -29.77 -27.16 17.23
CA ASN A 287 -29.81 -26.69 15.83
C ASN A 287 -28.74 -25.65 15.41
N ASP A 288 -27.49 -26.10 15.24
CA ASP A 288 -26.36 -25.29 14.77
C ASP A 288 -25.92 -25.56 13.30
N ASP A 289 -26.55 -26.50 12.57
CA ASP A 289 -26.05 -26.90 11.24
C ASP A 289 -26.43 -25.92 10.10
N ASP A 290 -27.49 -25.11 10.24
CA ASP A 290 -27.98 -24.22 9.15
C ASP A 290 -27.27 -22.83 9.12
N ASP A 291 -26.72 -22.36 10.25
CA ASP A 291 -26.11 -21.01 10.34
C ASP A 291 -24.64 -20.97 9.86
N GLU A 292 -23.92 -22.11 9.87
CA GLU A 292 -22.52 -22.19 9.41
C GLU A 292 -22.42 -22.11 7.88
N ASP A 293 -23.34 -22.74 7.14
CA ASP A 293 -23.37 -22.75 5.67
C ASP A 293 -23.63 -21.34 5.08
N ASP A 294 -24.48 -20.54 5.74
CA ASP A 294 -24.82 -19.17 5.33
C ASP A 294 -23.63 -18.21 5.50
N ALA A 295 -22.89 -18.32 6.60
CA ALA A 295 -21.72 -17.47 6.87
C ALA A 295 -20.57 -17.74 5.90
N GLU A 296 -20.30 -19.01 5.59
CA GLU A 296 -19.25 -19.41 4.65
C GLU A 296 -19.58 -18.94 3.20
N SER A 297 -20.87 -18.94 2.85
CA SER A 297 -21.37 -18.40 1.58
C SER A 297 -21.16 -16.88 1.47
N GLU A 298 -21.41 -16.12 2.54
CA GLU A 298 -21.17 -14.67 2.56
C GLU A 298 -19.68 -14.33 2.42
N GLU A 299 -18.80 -15.04 3.14
CA GLU A 299 -17.35 -14.84 3.06
C GLU A 299 -16.83 -15.06 1.63
N ARG A 300 -17.22 -16.16 0.98
CA ARG A 300 -16.86 -16.45 -0.43
C ARG A 300 -17.34 -15.36 -1.39
N ARG A 301 -18.53 -14.79 -1.17
CA ARG A 301 -19.03 -13.66 -1.98
C ARG A 301 -18.17 -12.42 -1.81
N VAL A 302 -17.81 -12.08 -0.57
CA VAL A 302 -16.96 -10.92 -0.26
C VAL A 302 -15.55 -11.10 -0.85
N GLU A 303 -14.95 -12.28 -0.72
CA GLU A 303 -13.67 -12.61 -1.32
C GLU A 303 -13.70 -12.48 -2.85
N SER A 304 -14.73 -13.05 -3.48
CA SER A 304 -14.95 -12.96 -4.93
C SER A 304 -15.13 -11.51 -5.40
N PHE A 305 -15.78 -10.67 -4.59
CA PHE A 305 -15.90 -9.24 -4.86
C PHE A 305 -14.53 -8.55 -4.82
N PHE A 306 -13.75 -8.73 -3.75
CA PHE A 306 -12.41 -8.13 -3.68
C PHE A 306 -11.49 -8.64 -4.79
N GLU A 307 -11.66 -9.88 -5.22
CA GLU A 307 -10.97 -10.41 -6.40
C GLU A 307 -11.37 -9.69 -7.68
N TRP A 308 -12.68 -9.48 -7.89
CA TRP A 308 -13.20 -8.70 -9.01
C TRP A 308 -12.69 -7.25 -8.98
N VAL A 309 -12.65 -6.60 -7.81
CA VAL A 309 -12.10 -5.24 -7.68
C VAL A 309 -10.60 -5.21 -8.04
N GLY A 310 -9.85 -6.23 -7.63
CA GLY A 310 -8.46 -6.42 -8.04
C GLY A 310 -8.33 -6.52 -9.56
N MET A 311 -9.18 -7.34 -10.21
CA MET A 311 -9.21 -7.46 -11.68
C MET A 311 -9.53 -6.12 -12.35
N ALA A 312 -10.47 -5.37 -11.80
CA ALA A 312 -10.93 -4.10 -12.38
C ALA A 312 -9.84 -3.03 -12.30
N CYS A 313 -9.15 -2.93 -11.17
CA CYS A 313 -7.98 -2.07 -11.02
C CYS A 313 -6.85 -2.43 -12.02
N LEU A 314 -6.72 -3.69 -12.41
CA LEU A 314 -5.75 -4.13 -13.42
C LEU A 314 -6.23 -3.86 -14.86
N GLY A 315 -7.51 -3.54 -15.05
CA GLY A 315 -8.12 -3.46 -16.38
C GLY A 315 -8.13 -4.81 -17.08
N SER A 316 -8.31 -5.90 -16.33
CA SER A 316 -8.23 -7.25 -16.86
C SER A 316 -9.27 -7.52 -17.93
N GLN A 317 -8.86 -8.22 -18.99
CA GLN A 317 -9.74 -8.68 -20.06
C GLN A 317 -10.80 -9.68 -19.56
N ARG A 318 -10.51 -10.38 -18.45
CA ARG A 318 -11.42 -11.40 -17.88
C ARG A 318 -12.73 -10.83 -17.35
N LEU A 319 -12.86 -9.51 -17.30
CA LEU A 319 -14.07 -8.84 -16.86
C LEU A 319 -15.08 -8.59 -17.98
N TYR A 320 -14.68 -8.63 -19.25
CA TYR A 320 -15.58 -8.33 -20.37
C TYR A 320 -16.57 -9.47 -20.62
N ALA A 321 -17.83 -9.13 -20.91
CA ALA A 321 -18.90 -10.09 -21.11
C ALA A 321 -18.76 -10.95 -22.37
N ASN A 322 -17.95 -10.50 -23.31
CA ASN A 322 -17.62 -11.23 -24.53
C ASN A 322 -16.30 -12.02 -24.42
N ASP A 323 -15.68 -12.06 -23.25
CA ASP A 323 -14.41 -12.75 -23.07
C ASP A 323 -14.59 -14.28 -23.12
N ARG A 324 -13.79 -14.94 -23.96
CA ARG A 324 -13.88 -16.37 -24.25
C ARG A 324 -12.50 -17.00 -24.13
N VAL A 325 -11.90 -16.93 -22.95
CA VAL A 325 -10.65 -17.66 -22.66
C VAL A 325 -10.96 -19.13 -22.43
N ASP A 326 -10.08 -19.98 -22.94
CA ASP A 326 -10.10 -21.40 -22.68
C ASP A 326 -10.02 -21.66 -21.16
N PRO A 327 -10.94 -22.44 -20.56
CA PRO A 327 -10.91 -22.77 -19.14
C PRO A 327 -9.61 -23.43 -18.66
N TYR A 328 -8.85 -24.07 -19.56
CA TYR A 328 -7.53 -24.63 -19.24
C TYR A 328 -6.42 -23.57 -19.13
N ILE A 329 -6.67 -22.34 -19.60
CA ILE A 329 -5.74 -21.21 -19.54
C ILE A 329 -6.07 -20.29 -18.36
N ALA A 330 -7.35 -20.01 -18.10
CA ALA A 330 -7.77 -19.13 -17.01
C ALA A 330 -9.02 -19.65 -16.30
N LEU A 331 -8.90 -19.85 -14.99
CA LEU A 331 -9.98 -20.36 -14.13
C LEU A 331 -10.83 -19.24 -13.49
N TYR A 332 -10.45 -17.96 -13.69
CA TYR A 332 -11.23 -16.86 -13.13
C TYR A 332 -12.57 -16.75 -13.86
N GLU A 333 -13.64 -16.73 -13.07
CA GLU A 333 -15.00 -16.41 -13.49
C GLU A 333 -15.50 -15.21 -12.65
N PRO A 334 -16.21 -14.25 -13.26
CA PRO A 334 -16.79 -13.14 -12.52
C PRO A 334 -17.86 -13.66 -11.53
N PRO A 335 -18.14 -12.94 -10.43
CA PRO A 335 -19.19 -13.33 -9.49
C PRO A 335 -20.53 -13.60 -10.19
N GLU A 336 -21.22 -14.69 -9.82
CA GLU A 336 -22.42 -15.19 -10.51
C GLU A 336 -23.57 -14.18 -10.57
N GLN A 337 -23.70 -13.34 -9.54
CA GLN A 337 -24.73 -12.32 -9.45
C GLN A 337 -24.18 -10.98 -9.95
N GLY A 338 -24.77 -10.45 -11.02
CA GLY A 338 -24.31 -9.21 -11.61
C GLY A 338 -25.10 -8.75 -12.82
N SER A 339 -24.65 -7.63 -13.38
CA SER A 339 -25.17 -7.07 -14.64
C SER A 339 -24.01 -6.72 -15.56
N VAL A 340 -24.26 -6.67 -16.87
CA VAL A 340 -23.27 -6.16 -17.82
C VAL A 340 -23.45 -4.65 -17.96
N GLY A 341 -22.36 -3.90 -17.85
CA GLY A 341 -22.41 -2.45 -17.96
C GLY A 341 -21.03 -1.80 -18.09
N SER A 342 -20.99 -0.49 -17.87
CA SER A 342 -19.75 0.27 -17.87
C SER A 342 -19.24 0.50 -16.46
N ILE A 343 -17.92 0.43 -16.27
CA ILE A 343 -17.24 0.85 -15.05
C ILE A 343 -16.26 1.99 -15.34
N VAL A 344 -16.01 2.79 -14.30
CA VAL A 344 -15.00 3.83 -14.28
C VAL A 344 -13.91 3.43 -13.29
N HIS A 345 -12.66 3.55 -13.73
CA HIS A 345 -11.46 3.36 -12.94
C HIS A 345 -10.67 4.67 -12.89
N LEU A 346 -10.48 5.21 -11.70
CA LEU A 346 -9.62 6.36 -11.43
C LEU A 346 -8.38 5.90 -10.65
N ARG A 347 -7.19 6.34 -11.07
CA ARG A 347 -5.93 6.01 -10.39
C ARG A 347 -5.07 7.24 -10.16
N TRP A 348 -4.58 7.40 -8.93
CA TRP A 348 -3.53 8.34 -8.56
C TRP A 348 -2.29 7.55 -8.13
N THR A 349 -1.11 7.90 -8.67
CA THR A 349 0.16 7.22 -8.35
C THR A 349 1.23 8.26 -7.99
N GLY A 350 1.87 8.09 -6.83
CA GLY A 350 2.82 9.03 -6.26
C GLY A 350 2.87 8.92 -4.74
N LEU A 351 3.52 9.84 -4.03
CA LEU A 351 3.39 9.89 -2.57
C LEU A 351 2.11 10.65 -2.19
N LEU A 352 1.06 9.90 -1.83
CA LEU A 352 -0.27 10.44 -1.53
C LEU A 352 -0.39 10.72 -0.02
N PRO A 353 -0.61 11.98 0.38
CA PRO A 353 -0.79 12.32 1.80
C PRO A 353 -2.14 11.80 2.32
N PRO A 354 -2.24 11.39 3.59
CA PRO A 354 -3.50 10.93 4.21
C PRO A 354 -4.67 11.90 4.03
N MET A 355 -4.43 13.20 4.17
CA MET A 355 -5.49 14.21 4.02
C MET A 355 -6.06 14.28 2.59
N PHE A 356 -5.27 13.89 1.59
CA PHE A 356 -5.77 13.77 0.21
C PHE A 356 -6.74 12.60 0.07
N ILE A 357 -6.42 11.45 0.67
CA ILE A 357 -7.28 10.27 0.66
C ILE A 357 -8.56 10.54 1.47
N ASP A 358 -8.45 11.17 2.65
CA ASP A 358 -9.61 11.58 3.44
C ASP A 358 -10.50 12.57 2.67
N LYS A 359 -9.91 13.51 1.92
CA LYS A 359 -10.67 14.43 1.05
C LYS A 359 -11.47 13.64 0.00
N ILE A 360 -10.87 12.65 -0.65
CA ILE A 360 -11.55 11.78 -1.63
C ILE A 360 -12.69 11.00 -0.97
N LEU A 361 -12.44 10.36 0.18
CA LEU A 361 -13.45 9.63 0.95
C LEU A 361 -14.63 10.54 1.33
N ASN A 362 -14.33 11.76 1.79
CA ASN A 362 -15.35 12.75 2.13
C ASN A 362 -16.17 13.21 0.92
N GLN A 363 -15.54 13.39 -0.25
CA GLN A 363 -16.26 13.74 -1.49
C GLN A 363 -17.20 12.61 -1.95
N ILE A 364 -16.75 11.35 -1.87
CA ILE A 364 -17.57 10.18 -2.19
C ILE A 364 -18.75 10.08 -1.22
N THR A 365 -18.47 10.15 0.08
CA THR A 365 -19.50 10.05 1.13
C THR A 365 -20.52 11.18 1.13
N ALA A 366 -20.13 12.37 0.66
CA ALA A 366 -21.03 13.51 0.49
C ALA A 366 -21.86 13.46 -0.82
N THR A 367 -21.56 12.55 -1.75
CA THR A 367 -22.31 12.45 -3.01
C THR A 367 -23.70 11.84 -2.74
N HIS A 368 -24.76 12.42 -3.29
CA HIS A 368 -26.14 11.97 -3.05
C HIS A 368 -26.58 10.83 -3.98
N GLU A 369 -25.98 10.73 -5.17
CA GLU A 369 -26.32 9.72 -6.18
C GLU A 369 -25.22 8.66 -6.25
N TRP A 370 -25.44 7.54 -5.57
CA TRP A 370 -24.48 6.45 -5.53
C TRP A 370 -24.78 5.41 -6.61
N PRO A 371 -23.76 4.87 -7.30
CA PRO A 371 -23.90 3.59 -7.95
C PRO A 371 -24.10 2.48 -6.89
N ASN A 372 -24.36 1.26 -7.36
CA ASN A 372 -24.54 0.09 -6.48
C ASN A 372 -23.41 -0.05 -5.44
N PHE A 373 -22.16 0.20 -5.86
CA PHE A 373 -21.02 0.24 -4.97
C PHE A 373 -19.93 1.19 -5.49
N ILE A 374 -19.04 1.58 -4.60
CA ILE A 374 -17.77 2.26 -4.91
C ILE A 374 -16.66 1.53 -4.17
N SER A 375 -15.63 1.07 -4.89
CA SER A 375 -14.46 0.48 -4.25
C SER A 375 -13.26 1.43 -4.30
N LEU A 376 -12.48 1.43 -3.23
CA LEU A 376 -11.23 2.15 -3.10
C LEU A 376 -10.14 1.17 -2.69
N THR A 377 -9.08 1.04 -3.48
CA THR A 377 -7.94 0.19 -3.15
C THR A 377 -6.69 1.04 -3.05
N ALA A 378 -6.00 1.00 -1.90
CA ALA A 378 -4.77 1.75 -1.70
C ALA A 378 -3.59 0.81 -1.45
N LEU A 379 -2.48 1.13 -2.09
CA LEU A 379 -1.21 0.41 -1.95
C LEU A 379 -0.21 1.29 -1.23
N ALA A 380 0.43 0.77 -0.19
CA ALA A 380 1.43 1.51 0.57
C ALA A 380 2.82 1.53 -0.10
N TYR A 381 3.68 2.45 0.32
CA TYR A 381 5.13 2.32 0.11
C TYR A 381 5.69 1.24 1.05
N THR A 382 5.89 0.06 0.50
CA THR A 382 6.33 -1.15 1.22
C THR A 382 7.78 -1.07 1.71
N GLN A 383 8.57 -0.14 1.16
CA GLN A 383 9.91 0.24 1.61
C GLN A 383 9.91 1.22 2.80
N SER A 384 8.76 1.70 3.25
CA SER A 384 8.69 2.51 4.47
C SER A 384 8.79 1.61 5.72
N PRO A 385 9.62 1.97 6.73
CA PRO A 385 9.63 1.34 8.06
C PRO A 385 8.30 1.38 8.80
N VAL A 386 7.45 2.35 8.46
CA VAL A 386 6.10 2.49 9.01
C VAL A 386 5.11 2.44 7.86
N SER A 387 4.16 1.54 7.94
CA SER A 387 3.05 1.46 6.98
C SER A 387 1.68 1.54 7.64
N TYR A 388 1.62 1.26 8.94
CA TYR A 388 0.40 1.36 9.73
C TYR A 388 0.63 2.01 11.09
N ILE A 389 -0.23 2.96 11.43
CA ILE A 389 -0.30 3.59 12.75
C ILE A 389 -1.62 3.17 13.40
N PRO A 390 -1.58 2.49 14.57
CA PRO A 390 -2.79 2.06 15.25
C PRO A 390 -3.75 3.21 15.54
N ARG A 391 -5.05 2.98 15.33
CA ARG A 391 -6.12 3.97 15.62
C ARG A 391 -6.07 4.53 17.04
N SER A 392 -5.66 3.70 18.01
CA SER A 392 -5.49 4.11 19.40
C SER A 392 -4.46 5.23 19.58
N LYS A 393 -3.48 5.35 18.66
CA LYS A 393 -2.51 6.46 18.62
C LYS A 393 -3.09 7.76 18.04
N LEU A 394 -4.22 7.70 17.34
CA LEU A 394 -4.90 8.88 16.76
C LEU A 394 -5.80 9.59 17.77
N ALA A 395 -6.33 8.86 18.76
CA ALA A 395 -7.20 9.41 19.79
C ALA A 395 -6.43 10.29 20.78
N LYS A 396 -6.31 11.60 20.49
CA LYS A 396 -5.70 12.59 21.38
C LYS A 396 -6.37 12.54 22.77
N GLY A 397 -5.57 12.52 23.83
CA GLY A 397 -6.04 12.70 25.22
C GLY A 397 -6.43 11.44 26.01
N THR A 398 -6.31 10.23 25.45
CA THR A 398 -6.53 9.00 26.22
C THR A 398 -5.21 8.43 26.75
N ALA A 399 -5.16 7.97 28.00
CA ALA A 399 -3.98 7.33 28.59
C ALA A 399 -3.49 6.11 27.75
N ASN A 400 -4.42 5.47 27.02
CA ASN A 400 -4.13 4.34 26.14
C ASN A 400 -3.41 4.74 24.83
N ALA A 401 -3.49 5.99 24.38
CA ALA A 401 -2.79 6.46 23.19
C ALA A 401 -1.26 6.47 23.37
N ALA A 402 -0.76 6.66 24.59
CA ALA A 402 0.67 6.56 24.87
C ALA A 402 1.20 5.13 24.73
N ALA A 403 0.40 4.12 25.08
CA ALA A 403 0.84 2.72 25.20
C ALA A 403 0.91 1.95 23.86
N ALA A 404 0.10 2.29 22.86
CA ALA A 404 -0.05 1.48 21.65
C ALA A 404 1.15 1.60 20.69
N LYS A 405 2.11 0.68 20.75
CA LYS A 405 3.30 0.72 19.87
C LYS A 405 2.93 0.55 18.40
N VAL A 406 3.68 1.23 17.53
CA VAL A 406 3.60 1.00 16.08
C VAL A 406 4.11 -0.42 15.80
N PRO A 407 3.33 -1.25 15.08
CA PRO A 407 3.76 -2.59 14.70
C PRO A 407 5.07 -2.54 13.91
N ILE A 408 5.93 -3.50 14.19
CA ILE A 408 7.20 -3.64 13.49
C ILE A 408 6.92 -4.24 12.12
N LYS A 409 7.57 -3.72 11.08
CA LYS A 409 7.53 -4.25 9.72
C LYS A 409 8.94 -4.32 9.16
N LEU A 410 9.20 -5.31 8.31
CA LEU A 410 10.40 -5.35 7.48
C LEU A 410 10.13 -4.61 6.16
N PRO A 411 10.85 -3.52 5.88
CA PRO A 411 10.69 -2.79 4.63
C PRO A 411 11.27 -3.56 3.45
N GLN A 412 10.49 -3.72 2.38
CA GLN A 412 10.89 -4.49 1.20
C GLN A 412 10.31 -3.87 -0.07
N LYS A 413 11.05 -3.97 -1.19
CA LYS A 413 10.57 -3.51 -2.50
C LYS A 413 9.31 -4.27 -2.94
N ASP A 414 9.34 -5.59 -2.73
CA ASP A 414 8.27 -6.51 -3.12
C ASP A 414 7.38 -6.89 -1.93
N GLY A 415 7.42 -6.10 -0.85
CA GLY A 415 6.54 -6.28 0.28
C GLY A 415 5.09 -6.00 -0.10
N GLU A 416 4.16 -6.47 0.72
CA GLU A 416 2.72 -6.25 0.52
C GLU A 416 2.12 -5.50 1.70
N ASP A 417 1.34 -4.47 1.38
CA ASP A 417 0.55 -3.71 2.34
C ASP A 417 -0.50 -2.91 1.58
N THR A 418 -1.70 -3.48 1.55
CA THR A 418 -2.81 -2.99 0.74
C THR A 418 -4.04 -2.97 1.61
N TRP A 419 -4.90 -1.97 1.42
CA TRP A 419 -6.26 -2.04 1.92
C TRP A 419 -7.24 -1.76 0.78
N SER A 420 -8.39 -2.42 0.83
CA SER A 420 -9.47 -2.26 -0.14
C SER A 420 -10.78 -2.06 0.60
N LEU A 421 -11.44 -0.95 0.35
CA LEU A 421 -12.69 -0.54 0.95
C LEU A 421 -13.79 -0.60 -0.11
N ILE A 422 -14.84 -1.37 0.13
CA ILE A 422 -16.07 -1.34 -0.66
C ILE A 422 -17.11 -0.56 0.15
N LEU A 423 -17.72 0.43 -0.49
CA LEU A 423 -18.82 1.20 0.04
C LEU A 423 -20.08 0.89 -0.77
N GLU A 424 -21.19 0.61 -0.10
CA GLU A 424 -22.48 0.36 -0.75
C GLU A 424 -23.52 1.38 -0.33
N SER A 425 -24.38 1.76 -1.27
CA SER A 425 -25.52 2.61 -1.00
C SER A 425 -26.47 1.90 -0.01
N GLY A 426 -26.86 2.58 1.05
CA GLY A 426 -27.94 2.10 1.91
C GLY A 426 -29.22 2.01 1.09
N VAL A 427 -29.94 0.88 1.19
CA VAL A 427 -31.26 0.75 0.57
C VAL A 427 -32.24 1.58 1.38
N GLN A 428 -32.88 2.56 0.74
CA GLN A 428 -34.02 3.25 1.32
C GLN A 428 -35.18 2.26 1.32
N SER A 429 -35.56 1.76 2.50
CA SER A 429 -36.72 0.90 2.61
C SER A 429 -37.98 1.72 2.26
N ASP A 430 -38.81 1.22 1.35
CA ASP A 430 -40.14 1.80 1.06
C ASP A 430 -41.08 1.76 2.28
N ASN A 431 -40.68 1.08 3.36
CA ASN A 431 -41.44 1.05 4.59
C ASN A 431 -41.05 2.26 5.48
N PRO A 432 -41.94 3.25 5.67
CA PRO A 432 -41.63 4.45 6.46
C PRO A 432 -41.30 4.17 7.93
N ASP A 433 -41.62 2.96 8.43
CA ASP A 433 -41.27 2.50 9.80
C ASP A 433 -39.91 1.80 9.89
N LYS A 434 -39.21 1.53 8.77
CA LYS A 434 -37.84 0.99 8.79
C LYS A 434 -36.84 2.13 8.68
N THR A 435 -36.07 2.32 9.76
CA THR A 435 -34.93 3.23 9.84
C THR A 435 -34.07 3.20 8.58
N ILE A 436 -33.72 4.39 8.07
CA ILE A 436 -32.74 4.57 6.99
C ILE A 436 -31.49 3.76 7.37
N THR A 437 -31.21 2.70 6.62
CA THR A 437 -29.96 1.95 6.81
C THR A 437 -28.84 2.84 6.26
N GLY A 438 -27.91 3.25 7.13
CA GLY A 438 -26.74 4.03 6.71
C GLY A 438 -25.94 3.28 5.63
N GLN A 439 -25.09 4.02 4.90
CA GLN A 439 -24.18 3.42 3.91
C GLN A 439 -23.36 2.30 4.56
N LYS A 440 -23.31 1.13 3.92
CA LYS A 440 -22.57 -0.04 4.41
C LYS A 440 -21.15 0.00 3.88
N TRP A 441 -20.22 -0.56 4.65
CA TRP A 441 -18.82 -0.68 4.22
C TRP A 441 -18.23 -2.05 4.55
N CYS A 442 -17.30 -2.49 3.72
CA CYS A 442 -16.46 -3.65 3.94
C CYS A 442 -15.00 -3.30 3.60
N LEU A 443 -14.09 -3.52 4.55
CA LEU A 443 -12.68 -3.23 4.43
C LEU A 443 -11.88 -4.54 4.51
N ALA A 444 -11.18 -4.86 3.44
CA ALA A 444 -10.14 -5.88 3.41
C ALA A 444 -8.77 -5.21 3.60
N GLU A 445 -8.04 -5.60 4.62
CA GLU A 445 -6.62 -5.28 4.78
C GLU A 445 -5.80 -6.52 4.41
N CYS A 446 -4.77 -6.36 3.58
CA CYS A 446 -3.84 -7.42 3.23
C CYS A 446 -2.41 -6.98 3.58
N ILE A 447 -1.69 -7.82 4.33
CA ILE A 447 -0.32 -7.55 4.76
C ILE A 447 0.59 -8.76 4.49
N GLY A 448 1.84 -8.47 4.16
CA GLY A 448 2.88 -9.49 4.03
C GLY A 448 3.22 -10.18 5.36
N GLN A 449 3.87 -11.34 5.27
CA GLN A 449 4.32 -12.14 6.43
C GLN A 449 5.27 -11.43 7.39
N TRP A 450 5.93 -10.35 6.95
CA TRP A 450 6.91 -9.60 7.74
C TRP A 450 6.37 -8.26 8.25
N ASP A 451 5.08 -8.21 8.56
CA ASP A 451 4.41 -7.12 9.30
C ASP A 451 3.89 -7.72 10.63
N ALA A 452 4.05 -7.03 11.77
CA ALA A 452 3.61 -7.51 13.08
C ALA A 452 2.24 -6.96 13.51
N ARG A 453 1.46 -6.35 12.60
CA ARG A 453 0.17 -5.71 12.92
C ARG A 453 -0.84 -6.63 13.61
N TRP A 454 -0.80 -7.94 13.33
CA TRP A 454 -1.78 -8.93 13.82
C TRP A 454 -1.18 -10.06 14.66
N GLY A 455 -0.06 -9.80 15.34
CA GLY A 455 0.69 -10.83 16.09
C GLY A 455 1.87 -11.29 15.27
#